data_AF-A0A3P7FS78-F1
#
_entry.id   AF-A0A3P7FS78-F1
#
_cell.length_a   1.000
_cell.length_b   1.000
_cell.length_c   1.000
_cell.angle_alpha   90.00
_cell.angle_beta   90.00
_cell.angle_gamma   90.00
#
_symmetry.space_group_name_H-M   'P 1'
#
loop_
_entity.id
_entity.type
_entity.pdbx_description
1 polymer ?
#
loop_
_entity_poly.entity_id
_entity_poly.type
_entity_poly.pdbx_seq_one_letter_code
_entity_poly.pdbx_strand_id
1 'polypeptide(L)' 'MPRLPIIVDGDCDSRFDRVKQVFHNNFTQRWESEGAAFAAYFKGEKVVDLWGGYADSTSHRKWKNDTMTLLFSSTKVI' A
#
# COMPACT_ATOMS: atom_id res chain seq x y z
N MET A 1 8.42 -8.58 19.78
CA MET A 1 7.93 -7.18 19.71
C MET A 1 6.41 -7.18 19.61
N PRO A 2 5.71 -6.24 20.26
CA PRO A 2 4.27 -6.11 20.13
C PRO A 2 3.88 -5.77 18.68
N ARG A 3 2.71 -6.25 18.26
CA ARG A 3 2.21 -6.07 16.89
C ARG A 3 1.84 -4.60 16.69
N LEU A 4 2.44 -3.97 15.68
CA LEU A 4 2.01 -2.63 15.27
C LEU A 4 0.58 -2.70 14.68
N PRO A 5 -0.24 -1.65 14.87
CA PRO A 5 -1.56 -1.56 14.24
C PRO A 5 -1.46 -1.69 12.73
N ILE A 6 -2.45 -2.38 12.14
CA ILE A 6 -2.63 -2.43 10.68
C ILE A 6 -3.27 -1.11 10.26
N ILE A 7 -2.64 -0.46 9.29
CA ILE A 7 -3.06 0.84 8.78
C ILE A 7 -3.16 0.67 7.27
N VAL A 8 -4.33 0.95 6.73
CA VAL A 8 -4.59 1.00 5.30
C VAL A 8 -5.44 2.24 5.05
N ASP A 9 -5.03 3.03 4.06
CA ASP A 9 -5.65 4.30 3.71
C ASP A 9 -5.64 4.47 2.19
N GLY A 10 -6.32 5.50 1.72
CA GLY A 10 -6.46 5.84 0.31
C GLY A 10 -7.82 5.48 -0.29
N ASP A 11 -7.91 5.72 -1.60
CA ASP A 11 -9.14 5.70 -2.36
C ASP A 11 -9.25 4.43 -3.21
N CYS A 12 -10.43 3.85 -3.23
CA CYS A 12 -10.76 2.71 -4.07
C CYS A 12 -12.18 2.90 -4.57
N ASP A 13 -12.35 2.96 -5.88
CA ASP A 13 -13.67 2.93 -6.48
C ASP A 13 -14.37 1.63 -6.06
N SER A 14 -15.65 1.72 -5.68
CA SER A 14 -16.42 0.61 -5.12
C SER A 14 -16.53 -0.59 -6.06
N ARG A 15 -16.40 -0.38 -7.38
CA ARG A 15 -16.30 -1.47 -8.37
C ARG A 15 -15.10 -2.39 -8.12
N PHE A 16 -14.09 -1.91 -7.39
CA PHE A 16 -12.85 -2.61 -7.08
C PHE A 16 -12.66 -2.85 -5.57
N ASP A 17 -13.71 -2.81 -4.75
CA ASP A 17 -13.64 -3.04 -3.29
C ASP A 17 -12.88 -4.33 -2.90
N ARG A 18 -12.94 -5.36 -3.75
CA ARG A 18 -12.19 -6.60 -3.53
C ARG A 18 -10.68 -6.38 -3.51
N VAL A 19 -10.16 -5.42 -4.27
CA VAL A 19 -8.74 -5.03 -4.25
C VAL A 19 -8.38 -4.46 -2.88
N LYS A 20 -9.19 -3.53 -2.35
CA LYS A 20 -8.97 -2.96 -1.00
C LYS A 20 -8.99 -4.04 0.08
N GLN A 21 -9.89 -5.01 -0.02
CA GLN A 21 -9.95 -6.16 0.90
C GLN A 21 -8.70 -7.02 0.82
N VAL A 22 -8.23 -7.37 -0.39
CA VAL A 22 -7.03 -8.19 -0.57
C VAL A 22 -5.79 -7.44 -0.09
N PHE A 23 -5.67 -6.15 -0.42
CA PHE A 23 -4.59 -5.30 0.06
C PHE A 23 -4.53 -5.26 1.60
N HIS A 24 -5.68 -5.05 2.26
CA HIS A 24 -5.76 -5.13 3.73
C HIS A 24 -5.40 -6.54 4.25
N ASN A 25 -5.83 -7.59 3.56
CA ASN A 25 -5.51 -8.96 3.93
C ASN A 25 -4.02 -9.29 3.82
N ASN A 26 -3.28 -8.69 2.89
CA ASN A 26 -1.84 -8.88 2.80
C ASN A 26 -1.13 -8.47 4.11
N PHE A 27 -1.60 -7.40 4.78
CA PHE A 27 -1.09 -7.02 6.10
C PHE A 27 -1.58 -7.94 7.21
N THR A 28 -2.86 -8.32 7.24
CA THR A 28 -3.40 -9.19 8.31
C THR A 28 -2.76 -10.59 8.28
N GLN A 29 -2.49 -11.10 7.08
CA GLN A 29 -1.84 -12.40 6.83
C GLN A 29 -0.30 -12.33 6.91
N ARG A 30 0.28 -11.14 7.15
CA ARG A 30 1.73 -10.90 7.25
C ARG A 30 2.52 -11.17 5.96
N TRP A 31 1.88 -11.06 4.81
CA TRP A 31 2.60 -11.03 3.54
C TRP A 31 3.31 -9.69 3.34
N GLU A 32 2.72 -8.60 3.84
CA GLU A 32 3.36 -7.30 3.94
C GLU A 32 3.73 -7.02 5.40
N SER A 33 5.04 -6.98 5.70
CA SER A 33 5.56 -6.81 7.06
C SER A 33 5.84 -5.36 7.45
N GLU A 34 6.06 -4.48 6.47
CA GLU A 34 6.43 -3.07 6.67
C GLU A 34 5.30 -2.17 6.18
N GLY A 35 5.42 -1.67 4.96
CA GLY A 35 4.43 -0.86 4.28
C GLY A 35 4.48 -1.09 2.78
N ALA A 36 3.37 -0.78 2.13
CA ALA A 36 3.19 -0.99 0.71
C ALA A 36 2.26 0.09 0.14
N ALA A 37 2.34 0.29 -1.17
CA ALA A 37 1.42 1.11 -1.94
C ALA A 37 1.01 0.38 -3.22
N PHE A 38 -0.22 0.60 -3.66
CA PHE A 38 -0.78 0.00 -4.87
C PHE A 38 -1.71 0.99 -5.57
N ALA A 39 -1.47 1.23 -6.85
CA ALA A 39 -2.35 2.04 -7.69
C ALA A 39 -2.75 1.29 -8.96
N ALA A 40 -3.98 1.48 -9.40
CA ALA A 40 -4.49 0.92 -10.65
C ALA A 40 -5.27 1.97 -11.44
N TYR A 41 -5.08 1.93 -12.76
CA TYR A 41 -5.75 2.81 -13.71
C TYR A 41 -6.64 1.99 -14.63
N PHE A 42 -7.87 2.47 -14.86
CA PHE A 42 -8.80 1.90 -15.83
C PHE A 42 -9.22 2.98 -16.82
N LYS A 43 -8.91 2.76 -18.11
CA LYS A 43 -9.18 3.74 -19.19
C LYS A 43 -8.65 5.16 -18.90
N GLY A 44 -7.46 5.24 -18.28
CA GLY A 44 -6.80 6.51 -17.95
C GLY A 44 -7.23 7.14 -16.62
N GLU A 45 -8.24 6.61 -15.95
CA GLU A 45 -8.68 7.09 -14.63
C GLU A 45 -8.02 6.27 -13.51
N LYS A 46 -7.53 6.93 -12.45
CA LYS A 46 -7.00 6.28 -11.25
C LYS A 46 -8.15 5.75 -10.41
N VAL A 47 -8.44 4.45 -10.53
CA VAL A 47 -9.58 3.80 -9.86
C VAL A 47 -9.20 3.16 -8.52
N VAL A 48 -7.91 2.94 -8.28
CA VAL A 48 -7.36 2.50 -7.00
C VAL A 48 -6.09 3.30 -6.72
N ASP A 49 -5.98 3.82 -5.50
CA ASP A 49 -4.78 4.42 -4.94
C ASP A 49 -4.75 4.16 -3.44
N LEU A 50 -4.08 3.07 -3.05
CA LEU A 50 -4.05 2.57 -1.68
C LEU A 50 -2.62 2.56 -1.16
N TRP A 51 -2.48 2.82 0.13
CA TRP A 51 -1.24 2.64 0.86
C TRP A 51 -1.48 2.15 2.27
N GLY A 52 -0.46 1.59 2.90
CA GLY A 52 -0.60 1.05 4.24
C GLY A 52 0.71 0.66 4.89
N GLY A 53 0.62 0.38 6.19
CA GLY A 53 1.74 -0.02 7.02
C GLY A 53 2.67 1.13 7.36
N TYR A 54 3.96 0.83 7.45
CA TYR A 54 5.00 1.73 7.93
C TYR A 54 6.08 1.92 6.87
N ALA A 55 6.49 3.17 6.67
CA ALA A 55 7.67 3.52 5.89
C ALA A 55 8.97 3.19 6.65
N ASP A 56 8.87 3.10 7.98
CA ASP A 56 9.89 2.58 8.88
C ASP A 56 9.21 2.10 10.16
N SER A 57 9.10 0.78 10.31
CA SER A 57 8.49 0.17 11.49
C SER A 57 9.30 0.38 12.77
N THR A 58 10.60 0.67 12.71
CA THR A 58 11.45 0.87 13.90
C THR A 58 11.23 2.22 14.55
N SER A 59 10.90 3.25 13.75
CA SER A 59 10.54 4.60 14.22
C SER A 59 9.03 4.83 14.28
N HIS A 60 8.22 3.80 14.03
CA HIS A 60 6.76 3.88 13.92
C HIS A 60 6.29 4.92 12.88
N ARG A 61 7.11 5.20 11.87
CA ARG A 61 6.77 6.15 10.81
C ARG A 61 5.83 5.49 9.82
N LYS A 62 4.57 5.92 9.85
CA LYS A 62 3.50 5.42 8.96
C LYS A 62 3.82 5.71 7.49
N TRP A 63 3.39 4.82 6.62
CA TRP A 63 3.32 5.10 5.19
C TRP A 63 2.27 6.18 4.92
N LYS A 64 2.59 7.11 4.02
CA LYS A 64 1.71 8.19 3.55
C LYS A 64 1.59 8.14 2.03
N ASN A 65 0.62 8.85 1.47
CA ASN A 65 0.38 8.95 0.03
C ASN A 65 1.61 9.41 -0.79
N ASP A 66 2.54 10.13 -0.17
CA ASP A 66 3.76 10.68 -0.79
C ASP A 66 5.05 9.92 -0.39
N THR A 67 4.93 8.77 0.28
CA THR A 67 6.10 8.00 0.69
C THR A 67 6.83 7.42 -0.52
N MET A 68 8.07 7.84 -0.70
CA MET A 68 8.97 7.29 -1.71
C MET A 68 9.66 6.02 -1.21
N THR A 69 9.90 5.09 -2.13
CA THR A 69 10.67 3.85 -1.89
C THR A 69 11.65 3.60 -3.03
N LEU A 70 12.64 2.74 -2.77
CA LEU A 70 13.58 2.28 -3.79
C LEU A 70 12.87 1.30 -4.74
N LEU A 71 12.79 1.67 -6.02
CA LEU A 71 12.11 0.88 -7.05
C LEU A 71 12.99 -0.20 -7.70
N PHE A 72 14.30 -0.24 -7.38
CA PHE A 72 15.27 -1.18 -7.96
C PHE A 72 15.15 -1.30 -9.49
N SER A 73 15.05 -2.51 -10.03
CA SER A 73 15.02 -2.75 -11.48
C SER A 73 13.75 -2.28 -12.17
N SER A 74 12.69 -1.92 -11.43
CA SER A 74 11.50 -1.33 -12.04
C SER A 74 11.79 0.04 -12.66
N THR A 75 12.90 0.69 -12.32
CA THR A 75 13.33 1.93 -13.00
C THR A 75 13.68 1.74 -14.48
N LYS A 76 13.91 0.50 -14.96
CA LYS A 76 14.27 0.23 -16.36
C LYS A 76 13.15 0.49 -17.37
N VAL A 77 11.89 0.60 -16.91
CA VAL A 77 10.75 0.88 -17.80
C VAL A 77 10.55 2.38 -18.05
N ILE A 78 11.31 3.22 -17.35
CA ILE A 78 11.33 4.68 -17.52
C ILE A 78 12.39 5.02 -18.57
#